data_AF-A0A0D0DDA0-F1
#
_entry.id   AF-A0A0D0DDA0-F1
#
_cell.length_a   1.000
_cell.length_b   1.000
_cell.length_c   1.000
_cell.angle_alpha   90.00
_cell.angle_beta   90.00
_cell.angle_gamma   90.00
#
_symmetry.space_group_name_H-M   'P 1'
#
loop_
_entity.id
_entity.type
_entity.pdbx_description
1 polymer ?
#
loop_
_entity_poly.entity_id
_entity_poly.type
_entity_poly.pdbx_seq_one_letter_code
_entity_poly.pdbx_strand_id
1 'polypeptide(L)'
;QYVDTFVYKLGLRQTIQDKHDQIVQMKLTTAEWKRVGLFASLLAHADMAQQSFSSDTGPSLHLALPALESLHKAWDSCSTQSKYEGFSLGLDAAVEKIGEYYEKSADSEAYTITNFILVLDPSLKVAHFKKHWGADLHAEVIQHAELIFKAHHLEIYGEDGTSALPKKIASRIGQLLWEISSDEDVSGDVDEVEGQSPWLKEFNLYLN
;
A
#
# COMPACT_ATOMS: atom_id res chain seq x y z
N GLN A 1 5.93 -35.79 -1.81
CA GLN A 1 5.39 -37.01 -2.46
C GLN A 1 5.43 -36.94 -4.00
N TYR A 2 4.77 -35.96 -4.65
CA TYR A 2 4.83 -35.84 -6.13
C TYR A 2 6.23 -35.50 -6.65
N VAL A 3 6.94 -34.58 -5.98
CA VAL A 3 8.31 -34.17 -6.36
C VAL A 3 9.30 -35.31 -6.18
N ASP A 4 9.26 -36.03 -5.06
CA ASP A 4 10.19 -37.14 -4.81
C ASP A 4 10.01 -38.30 -5.81
N THR A 5 8.75 -38.56 -6.19
CA THR A 5 8.40 -39.53 -7.24
C THR A 5 8.89 -39.05 -8.60
N PHE A 6 8.77 -37.77 -8.90
CA PHE A 6 9.28 -37.17 -10.13
C PHE A 6 10.81 -37.26 -10.21
N VAL A 7 11.54 -36.85 -9.17
CA VAL A 7 13.01 -36.92 -9.12
C VAL A 7 13.49 -38.36 -9.27
N TYR A 8 12.81 -39.31 -8.63
CA TYR A 8 13.12 -40.74 -8.80
C TYR A 8 12.90 -41.22 -10.25
N LYS A 9 11.74 -40.90 -10.86
CA LYS A 9 11.45 -41.25 -12.25
C LYS A 9 12.40 -40.56 -13.23
N LEU A 10 12.87 -39.36 -12.91
CA LEU A 10 13.87 -38.64 -13.70
C LEU A 10 15.24 -39.35 -13.63
N GLY A 11 15.63 -39.82 -12.45
CA GLY A 11 16.83 -40.63 -12.26
C GLY A 11 16.79 -41.92 -13.10
N LEU A 12 15.67 -42.65 -13.08
CA LEU A 12 15.47 -43.88 -13.85
C LEU A 12 15.62 -43.71 -15.38
N ARG A 13 15.52 -42.49 -15.90
CA ARG A 13 15.71 -42.19 -17.32
C ARG A 13 17.17 -41.96 -17.71
N GLN A 14 18.09 -41.91 -16.74
CA GLN A 14 19.51 -41.76 -17.03
C GLN A 14 20.19 -43.09 -17.32
N THR A 15 20.99 -43.12 -18.38
CA THR A 15 21.80 -44.26 -18.81
C THR A 15 23.12 -44.38 -18.07
N ILE A 16 23.59 -43.30 -17.42
CA ILE A 16 24.84 -43.26 -16.68
C ILE A 16 24.53 -43.36 -15.18
N GLN A 17 25.07 -44.38 -14.52
CA GLN A 17 24.81 -44.67 -13.11
C GLN A 17 25.15 -43.48 -12.19
N ASP A 18 26.30 -42.85 -12.40
CA ASP A 18 26.70 -41.68 -11.60
C ASP A 18 25.70 -40.52 -11.72
N LYS A 19 25.09 -40.33 -12.90
CA LYS A 19 24.07 -39.30 -13.12
C LYS A 19 22.74 -39.68 -12.48
N HIS A 20 22.38 -40.96 -12.47
CA HIS A 20 21.22 -41.45 -11.73
C HIS A 20 21.39 -41.13 -10.24
N ASP A 21 22.56 -41.47 -9.68
CA ASP A 21 22.82 -41.31 -8.25
C ASP A 21 22.87 -39.82 -7.84
N GLN A 22 23.45 -38.95 -8.68
CA GLN A 22 23.36 -37.50 -8.49
C GLN A 22 21.91 -37.00 -8.48
N ILE A 23 21.07 -37.42 -9.43
CA ILE A 23 19.66 -36.99 -9.48
C ILE A 23 18.89 -37.48 -8.25
N VAL A 24 19.12 -38.71 -7.79
CA VAL A 24 18.46 -39.24 -6.59
C VAL A 24 18.93 -38.49 -5.33
N GLN A 25 20.20 -38.08 -5.26
CA GLN A 25 20.72 -37.22 -4.18
C GLN A 25 20.10 -35.82 -4.16
N MET A 26 19.55 -35.33 -5.28
CA MET A 26 18.84 -34.03 -5.30
C MET A 26 17.49 -34.06 -4.58
N LYS A 27 17.04 -35.22 -4.07
CA LYS A 27 15.84 -35.29 -3.23
C LYS A 27 16.08 -34.53 -1.94
N LEU A 28 15.28 -33.50 -1.72
CA LEU A 28 15.27 -32.77 -0.47
C LEU A 28 14.80 -33.68 0.67
N THR A 29 15.50 -33.61 1.78
CA THR A 29 15.09 -34.20 3.05
C THR A 29 13.83 -33.52 3.59
N THR A 30 13.16 -34.17 4.53
CA THR A 30 11.97 -33.59 5.20
C THR A 30 12.30 -32.24 5.87
N ALA A 31 13.50 -32.09 6.42
CA ALA A 31 13.95 -30.85 7.04
C ALA A 31 14.14 -29.72 6.01
N GLU A 32 14.73 -30.04 4.85
CA GLU A 32 14.89 -29.09 3.75
C GLU A 32 13.54 -28.69 3.15
N TRP A 33 12.62 -29.63 2.97
CA TRP A 33 11.24 -29.31 2.56
C TRP A 33 10.55 -28.37 3.53
N LYS A 34 10.72 -28.58 4.84
CA LYS A 34 10.21 -27.65 5.86
C LYS A 34 10.84 -26.27 5.73
N ARG A 35 12.15 -26.19 5.49
CA ARG A 35 12.86 -24.91 5.26
C ARG A 35 12.37 -24.21 3.99
N VAL A 36 12.18 -24.93 2.89
CA VAL A 36 11.60 -24.39 1.64
C VAL A 36 10.19 -23.87 1.88
N GLY A 37 9.37 -24.58 2.65
CA GLY A 37 8.02 -24.10 3.01
C GLY A 37 8.02 -22.81 3.82
N LEU A 38 8.97 -22.67 4.77
CA LEU A 38 9.18 -21.43 5.50
C LEU A 38 9.62 -20.28 4.58
N PHE A 39 10.55 -20.55 3.66
CA PHE A 39 10.98 -19.56 2.68
C PHE A 39 9.85 -19.13 1.74
N ALA A 40 9.03 -20.07 1.26
CA ALA A 40 7.84 -19.77 0.46
C ALA A 40 6.84 -18.91 1.24
N SER A 41 6.69 -19.13 2.56
CA SER A 41 5.85 -18.30 3.42
C SER A 41 6.40 -16.86 3.54
N LEU A 42 7.72 -16.68 3.60
CA LEU A 42 8.35 -15.36 3.57
C LEU A 42 8.12 -14.63 2.24
N LEU A 43 8.25 -15.35 1.12
CA LEU A 43 8.02 -14.80 -0.23
C LEU A 43 6.55 -14.45 -0.47
N ALA A 44 5.61 -15.16 0.16
CA ALA A 44 4.19 -14.84 0.06
C ALA A 44 3.88 -13.44 0.59
N HIS A 45 4.60 -12.93 1.59
CA HIS A 45 4.45 -11.54 2.03
C HIS A 45 4.84 -10.54 0.95
N ALA A 46 5.95 -10.78 0.24
CA ALA A 46 6.36 -9.93 -0.88
C ALA A 46 5.38 -10.00 -2.05
N ASP A 47 4.87 -11.19 -2.38
CA ASP A 47 3.86 -11.37 -3.42
C ASP A 47 2.57 -10.60 -3.08
N MET A 48 2.05 -10.74 -1.85
CA MET A 48 0.88 -9.99 -1.41
C MET A 48 1.10 -8.47 -1.48
N ALA A 49 2.26 -7.99 -1.04
CA ALA A 49 2.61 -6.58 -1.15
C ALA A 49 2.63 -6.14 -2.61
N GLN A 50 3.34 -6.84 -3.49
CA GLN A 50 3.40 -6.54 -4.92
C GLN A 50 2.01 -6.48 -5.55
N GLN A 51 1.18 -7.50 -5.30
CA GLN A 51 -0.18 -7.57 -5.84
C GLN A 51 -1.05 -6.41 -5.35
N SER A 52 -0.88 -5.97 -4.09
CA SER A 52 -1.67 -4.89 -3.52
C SER A 52 -1.49 -3.53 -4.22
N PHE A 53 -0.36 -3.29 -4.90
CA PHE A 53 -0.12 -2.08 -5.69
C PHE A 53 0.08 -2.36 -7.19
N SER A 54 -0.31 -3.55 -7.66
CA SER A 54 -0.30 -3.91 -9.08
C SER A 54 -1.74 -4.04 -9.55
N SER A 55 -2.25 -3.01 -10.23
CA SER A 55 -3.61 -3.02 -10.80
C SER A 55 -3.58 -2.60 -12.26
N ASP A 56 -4.23 -3.38 -13.12
CA ASP A 56 -4.45 -3.03 -14.51
C ASP A 56 -5.71 -2.14 -14.69
N THR A 57 -6.52 -2.00 -13.63
CA THR A 57 -7.85 -1.36 -13.71
C THR A 57 -7.92 0.02 -13.08
N GLY A 58 -6.82 0.53 -12.52
CA GLY A 58 -6.79 1.85 -11.89
C GLY A 58 -5.40 2.26 -11.38
N PRO A 59 -5.24 3.54 -10.97
CA PRO A 59 -3.98 4.02 -10.43
C PRO A 59 -3.66 3.31 -9.12
N SER A 60 -2.53 2.60 -9.05
CA SER A 60 -2.13 1.84 -7.87
C SER A 60 -0.94 2.42 -7.12
N LEU A 61 -0.36 3.52 -7.62
CA LEU A 61 0.82 4.15 -7.03
C LEU A 61 0.61 4.55 -5.57
N HIS A 62 -0.59 5.03 -5.21
CA HIS A 62 -0.94 5.38 -3.83
C HIS A 62 -0.86 4.21 -2.84
N LEU A 63 -0.96 2.96 -3.34
CA LEU A 63 -0.85 1.76 -2.51
C LEU A 63 0.59 1.29 -2.35
N ALA A 64 1.54 1.83 -3.13
CA ALA A 64 2.93 1.39 -3.10
C ALA A 64 3.59 1.64 -1.74
N LEU A 65 3.42 2.83 -1.17
CA LEU A 65 3.95 3.16 0.16
C LEU A 65 3.29 2.30 1.27
N PRO A 66 1.95 2.24 1.39
CA PRO A 66 1.28 1.36 2.37
C PRO A 66 1.71 -0.11 2.26
N ALA A 67 1.88 -0.61 1.03
CA ALA A 67 2.31 -1.99 0.80
C ALA A 67 3.76 -2.23 1.24
N LEU A 68 4.65 -1.28 0.97
CA LEU A 68 6.04 -1.32 1.37
C LEU A 68 6.18 -1.26 2.90
N GLU A 69 5.45 -0.37 3.58
CA GLU A 69 5.38 -0.31 5.05
C GLU A 69 4.83 -1.61 5.65
N SER A 70 3.79 -2.17 5.04
CA SER A 70 3.19 -3.44 5.48
C SER A 70 4.14 -4.61 5.33
N LEU A 71 4.91 -4.65 4.23
CA LEU A 71 5.93 -5.66 3.99
C LEU A 71 7.08 -5.55 5.01
N HIS A 72 7.57 -4.33 5.25
CA HIS A 72 8.60 -4.06 6.25
C HIS A 72 8.18 -4.60 7.62
N LYS A 73 6.96 -4.25 8.06
CA LYS A 73 6.41 -4.72 9.34
C LYS A 73 6.24 -6.24 9.40
N ALA A 74 5.82 -6.86 8.31
CA ALA A 74 5.67 -8.31 8.24
C ALA A 74 7.02 -9.04 8.38
N TRP A 75 8.06 -8.56 7.69
CA TRP A 75 9.40 -9.15 7.76
C TRP A 75 10.12 -8.85 9.06
N ASP A 76 9.95 -7.67 9.64
CA ASP A 76 10.43 -7.34 10.98
C ASP A 76 9.76 -8.24 12.05
N SER A 77 8.46 -8.51 11.92
CA SER A 77 7.81 -9.50 12.78
C SER A 77 8.34 -10.92 12.55
N CYS A 78 8.76 -11.27 11.33
CA CYS A 78 9.34 -12.58 11.04
C CYS A 78 10.76 -12.73 11.61
N SER A 79 11.57 -11.67 11.65
CA SER A 79 12.94 -11.72 12.19
C SER A 79 12.95 -12.09 13.68
N THR A 80 11.93 -11.68 14.43
CA THR A 80 11.77 -12.01 15.86
C THR A 80 11.30 -13.44 16.13
N GLN A 81 10.83 -14.17 15.11
CA GLN A 81 10.28 -15.51 15.28
C GLN A 81 11.36 -16.59 15.11
N SER A 82 11.55 -17.42 16.13
CA SER A 82 12.58 -18.48 16.16
C SER A 82 12.53 -19.45 14.98
N LYS A 83 11.35 -19.70 14.39
CA LYS A 83 11.22 -20.57 13.21
C LYS A 83 11.91 -20.02 11.96
N TYR A 84 12.19 -18.72 11.90
CA TYR A 84 12.89 -18.07 10.78
C TYR A 84 14.35 -17.72 11.10
N GLU A 85 14.91 -18.18 12.22
CA GLU A 85 16.30 -17.91 12.62
C GLU A 85 17.31 -18.25 11.51
N GLY A 86 17.06 -19.33 10.75
CA GLY A 86 17.90 -19.71 9.61
C GLY A 86 17.87 -18.74 8.41
N PHE A 87 17.03 -17.71 8.44
CA PHE A 87 16.90 -16.67 7.42
C PHE A 87 17.21 -15.26 7.95
N SER A 88 17.66 -15.12 9.21
CA SER A 88 17.88 -13.82 9.86
C SER A 88 18.71 -12.85 9.02
N LEU A 89 19.88 -13.31 8.55
CA LEU A 89 20.77 -12.50 7.70
C LEU A 89 20.08 -12.01 6.42
N GLY A 90 19.23 -12.84 5.81
CA GLY A 90 18.47 -12.45 4.61
C GLY A 90 17.33 -11.49 4.93
N LEU A 91 16.67 -11.67 6.08
CA LEU A 91 15.61 -10.77 6.56
C LEU A 91 16.18 -9.40 6.92
N ASP A 92 17.32 -9.35 7.60
CA ASP A 92 18.00 -8.11 7.96
C ASP A 92 18.36 -7.31 6.71
N ALA A 93 18.98 -7.97 5.72
CA ALA A 93 19.30 -7.35 4.43
C ALA A 93 18.04 -6.90 3.66
N ALA A 94 16.94 -7.64 3.75
CA ALA A 94 15.68 -7.29 3.10
C ALA A 94 15.01 -6.07 3.76
N VAL A 95 15.02 -6.02 5.09
CA VAL A 95 14.51 -4.89 5.89
C VAL A 95 15.33 -3.63 5.62
N GLU A 96 16.66 -3.73 5.63
CA GLU A 96 17.57 -2.64 5.24
C GLU A 96 17.26 -2.14 3.83
N LYS A 97 17.07 -3.06 2.88
CA LYS A 97 16.76 -2.70 1.50
C LYS A 97 15.44 -1.97 1.35
N ILE A 98 14.42 -2.37 2.10
CA ILE A 98 13.14 -1.66 2.14
C ILE A 98 13.33 -0.24 2.70
N GLY A 99 14.14 -0.10 3.76
CA GLY A 99 14.53 1.20 4.31
C GLY A 99 15.13 2.13 3.25
N GLU A 100 16.10 1.63 2.47
CA GLU A 100 16.67 2.42 1.35
C GLU A 100 15.62 2.87 0.33
N TYR A 101 14.66 2.00 -0.01
CA TYR A 101 13.60 2.36 -0.97
C TYR A 101 12.63 3.38 -0.38
N TYR A 102 12.34 3.28 0.92
CA TYR A 102 11.53 4.26 1.63
C TYR A 102 12.22 5.63 1.65
N GLU A 103 13.50 5.71 2.00
CA GLU A 103 14.28 6.96 1.99
C GLU A 103 14.36 7.58 0.59
N LYS A 104 14.66 6.78 -0.43
CA LYS A 104 14.66 7.26 -1.84
C LYS A 104 13.30 7.72 -2.30
N SER A 105 12.23 7.10 -1.78
CA SER A 105 10.88 7.56 -2.07
C SER A 105 10.65 8.93 -1.47
N ALA A 106 11.13 9.21 -0.25
CA ALA A 106 11.01 10.50 0.43
C ALA A 106 11.71 11.66 -0.28
N ASP A 107 12.87 11.40 -0.91
CA ASP A 107 13.64 12.41 -1.66
C ASP A 107 13.10 12.69 -3.07
N SER A 108 12.09 11.95 -3.54
CA SER A 108 11.57 12.05 -4.90
C SER A 108 10.28 12.88 -4.96
N GLU A 109 10.06 13.62 -6.05
CA GLU A 109 8.74 14.21 -6.38
C GLU A 109 7.62 13.14 -6.44
N ALA A 110 7.98 11.87 -6.62
CA ALA A 110 7.08 10.73 -6.50
C ALA A 110 6.50 10.59 -5.08
N TYR A 111 7.21 10.98 -4.02
CA TYR A 111 6.64 11.09 -2.66
C TYR A 111 5.51 12.09 -2.62
N THR A 112 5.75 13.26 -3.20
CA THR A 112 4.79 14.36 -3.24
C THR A 112 3.55 13.94 -4.01
N ILE A 113 3.72 13.28 -5.16
CA ILE A 113 2.62 12.75 -5.96
C ILE A 113 1.92 11.59 -5.24
N THR A 114 2.63 10.67 -4.60
CA THR A 114 2.02 9.52 -3.89
C THR A 114 1.27 9.97 -2.64
N ASN A 115 1.83 10.92 -1.87
CA ASN A 115 1.16 11.56 -0.74
C ASN A 115 -0.07 12.35 -1.20
N PHE A 116 0.05 13.07 -2.31
CA PHE A 116 -1.07 13.78 -2.92
C PHE A 116 -2.17 12.79 -3.34
N ILE A 117 -1.84 11.66 -3.98
CA ILE A 117 -2.83 10.64 -4.36
C ILE A 117 -3.42 9.96 -3.11
N LEU A 118 -2.63 9.73 -2.04
CA LEU A 118 -3.13 9.22 -0.75
C LEU A 118 -4.11 10.19 -0.08
N VAL A 119 -3.83 11.49 -0.11
CA VAL A 119 -4.74 12.54 0.38
C VAL A 119 -5.99 12.65 -0.49
N LEU A 120 -5.85 12.47 -1.81
CA LEU A 120 -6.96 12.51 -2.76
C LEU A 120 -7.81 11.23 -2.80
N ASP A 121 -7.30 10.09 -2.33
CA ASP A 121 -8.09 8.86 -2.21
C ASP A 121 -9.12 9.02 -1.08
N PRO A 122 -10.44 9.07 -1.39
CA PRO A 122 -11.49 9.24 -0.38
C PRO A 122 -11.54 8.09 0.65
N SER A 123 -10.89 6.96 0.35
CA SER A 123 -10.85 5.74 1.18
C SER A 123 -9.79 5.81 2.28
N LEU A 124 -8.66 6.47 2.01
CA LEU A 124 -7.49 6.53 2.89
C LEU A 124 -7.34 7.93 3.52
N LYS A 125 -7.64 8.99 2.75
CA LYS A 125 -7.57 10.42 3.10
C LYS A 125 -6.43 10.71 4.10
N VAL A 126 -6.81 11.32 5.22
CA VAL A 126 -5.93 11.77 6.30
C VAL A 126 -5.68 10.66 7.34
N ALA A 127 -6.44 9.56 7.27
CA ALA A 127 -6.44 8.52 8.30
C ALA A 127 -5.12 7.75 8.34
N HIS A 128 -4.51 7.50 7.18
CA HIS A 128 -3.20 6.86 7.11
C HIS A 128 -2.13 7.72 7.81
N PHE A 129 -2.06 9.02 7.46
CA PHE A 129 -1.09 9.95 8.04
C PHE A 129 -1.29 10.11 9.54
N LYS A 130 -2.53 10.28 10.01
CA LYS A 130 -2.83 10.38 11.45
C LYS A 130 -2.42 9.14 12.24
N LYS A 131 -2.46 7.96 11.62
CA LYS A 131 -2.18 6.68 12.29
C LYS A 131 -0.70 6.31 12.26
N HIS A 132 0.00 6.67 11.19
CA HIS A 132 1.35 6.19 10.94
C HIS A 132 2.41 7.29 11.07
N TRP A 133 2.07 8.57 10.88
CA TRP A 133 3.01 9.68 10.84
C TRP A 133 2.76 10.69 11.98
N GLY A 134 3.80 11.44 12.36
CA GLY A 134 3.72 12.47 13.39
C GLY A 134 2.91 13.70 12.96
N ALA A 135 2.43 14.47 13.94
CA ALA A 135 1.60 15.65 13.70
C ALA A 135 2.29 16.72 12.82
N ASP A 136 3.60 16.85 12.94
CA ASP A 136 4.40 17.83 12.19
C ASP A 136 4.48 17.46 10.69
N LEU A 137 4.82 16.21 10.37
CA LEU A 137 4.83 15.71 8.99
C LEU A 137 3.44 15.76 8.36
N HIS A 138 2.40 15.47 9.14
CA HIS A 138 1.02 15.59 8.68
C HIS A 138 0.68 17.04 8.28
N ALA A 139 1.07 18.04 9.08
CA ALA A 139 0.86 19.44 8.75
C ALA A 139 1.61 19.87 7.49
N GLU A 140 2.85 19.40 7.32
CA GLU A 140 3.67 19.66 6.13
C GLU A 140 3.04 19.08 4.85
N VAL A 141 2.55 17.84 4.91
CA VAL A 141 1.85 17.19 3.77
C VAL A 141 0.59 17.95 3.38
N ILE A 142 -0.22 18.37 4.37
CA ILE A 142 -1.44 19.14 4.09
C ILE A 142 -1.10 20.49 3.47
N GLN A 143 -0.11 21.20 4.00
CA GLN A 143 0.33 22.48 3.43
C GLN A 143 0.82 22.32 1.99
N HIS A 144 1.57 21.26 1.69
CA HIS A 144 2.05 21.00 0.35
C HIS A 144 0.91 20.62 -0.62
N ALA A 145 -0.06 19.83 -0.15
CA ALA A 145 -1.27 19.49 -0.91
C ALA A 145 -2.13 20.73 -1.19
N GLU A 146 -2.26 21.65 -0.23
CA GLU A 146 -2.94 22.95 -0.43
C GLU A 146 -2.28 23.77 -1.52
N LEU A 147 -0.93 23.85 -1.54
CA LEU A 147 -0.19 24.61 -2.55
C LEU A 147 -0.39 24.04 -3.96
N ILE A 148 -0.33 22.72 -4.11
CA ILE A 148 -0.55 22.05 -5.39
C ILE A 148 -2.00 22.22 -5.85
N PHE A 149 -2.97 21.99 -4.95
CA PHE A 149 -4.39 22.16 -5.26
C PHE A 149 -4.70 23.60 -5.68
N LYS A 150 -4.15 24.59 -4.97
CA LYS A 150 -4.27 26.00 -5.32
C LYS A 150 -3.70 26.28 -6.71
N ALA A 151 -2.49 25.81 -7.00
CA ALA A 151 -1.85 26.05 -8.31
C ALA A 151 -2.69 25.47 -9.46
N HIS A 152 -3.18 24.24 -9.30
CA HIS A 152 -4.00 23.57 -10.31
C HIS A 152 -5.40 24.21 -10.44
N HIS A 153 -6.03 24.60 -9.33
CA HIS A 153 -7.31 25.32 -9.35
C HIS A 153 -7.16 26.67 -10.07
N LEU A 154 -6.08 27.40 -9.82
CA LEU A 154 -5.80 28.67 -10.51
C LEU A 154 -5.51 28.46 -12.01
N GLU A 155 -4.88 27.36 -12.40
CA GLU A 155 -4.64 27.01 -13.80
C GLU A 155 -5.95 26.70 -14.55
N ILE A 156 -6.86 25.95 -13.93
CA ILE A 156 -8.13 25.53 -14.56
C ILE A 156 -9.18 26.64 -14.55
N TYR A 157 -9.29 27.37 -13.44
CA TYR A 157 -10.41 28.28 -13.20
C TYR A 157 -9.99 29.77 -13.19
N GLY A 158 -8.70 30.10 -13.06
CA GLY A 158 -8.23 31.47 -12.84
C GLY A 158 -8.45 31.96 -11.40
N GLU A 159 -8.07 33.22 -11.10
CA GLU A 159 -8.17 33.82 -9.75
C GLU A 159 -9.61 33.91 -9.20
N ASP A 160 -10.59 34.13 -10.09
CA ASP A 160 -12.00 34.35 -9.74
C ASP A 160 -12.93 33.20 -10.17
N GLY A 161 -12.39 32.12 -10.74
CA GLY A 161 -13.20 31.05 -11.28
C GLY A 161 -13.80 30.17 -10.19
N THR A 162 -15.11 30.06 -10.20
CA THR A 162 -15.86 29.13 -9.35
C THR A 162 -16.00 27.80 -10.09
N SER A 163 -15.41 26.74 -9.52
CA SER A 163 -15.67 25.36 -9.92
C SER A 163 -17.17 25.05 -9.75
N ALA A 164 -17.79 24.42 -10.76
CA ALA A 164 -19.12 23.86 -10.59
C ALA A 164 -19.00 22.67 -9.63
N LEU A 165 -19.31 22.94 -8.35
CA LEU A 165 -19.32 21.99 -7.24
C LEU A 165 -19.64 20.55 -7.71
N PRO A 166 -18.75 19.56 -7.48
CA PRO A 166 -19.17 18.18 -7.57
C PRO A 166 -20.25 18.00 -6.51
N LYS A 167 -21.51 17.92 -6.94
CA LYS A 167 -22.61 17.47 -6.09
C LYS A 167 -22.13 16.18 -5.45
N LYS A 168 -22.18 16.12 -4.11
CA LYS A 168 -21.93 14.90 -3.32
C LYS A 168 -22.45 13.71 -4.12
N ILE A 169 -21.55 12.91 -4.70
CA ILE A 169 -21.95 11.63 -5.25
C ILE A 169 -22.27 10.81 -4.01
N ALA A 170 -23.54 10.86 -3.61
CA ALA A 170 -24.09 9.93 -2.66
C ALA A 170 -23.81 8.54 -3.23
N SER A 171 -22.80 7.88 -2.66
CA SER A 171 -22.62 6.45 -2.80
C SER A 171 -23.99 5.80 -2.59
N ARG A 172 -24.40 4.87 -3.46
CA ARG A 172 -25.68 4.15 -3.36
C ARG A 172 -25.87 3.46 -2.00
N ILE A 173 -24.79 3.30 -1.22
CA ILE A 173 -24.80 2.80 0.16
C ILE A 173 -25.35 3.86 1.15
N GLY A 174 -25.06 5.14 0.93
CA GLY A 174 -25.61 6.24 1.73
C GLY A 174 -27.10 6.47 1.50
N GLN A 175 -27.59 6.19 0.29
CA GLN A 175 -29.02 6.27 -0.04
C GLN A 175 -29.83 5.16 0.66
N LEU A 176 -29.23 3.97 0.84
CA LEU A 176 -29.82 2.87 1.61
C LEU A 176 -29.83 3.12 3.13
N LEU A 177 -28.87 3.91 3.66
CA LEU A 177 -28.83 4.26 5.08
C LEU A 177 -29.80 5.40 5.44
N TRP A 178 -30.06 6.31 4.49
CA TRP A 178 -31.00 7.42 4.68
C TRP A 178 -32.46 6.97 4.76
N GLU A 179 -32.84 5.90 4.05
CA GLU A 179 -34.21 5.33 4.09
C GLU A 179 -34.53 4.59 5.41
N ILE A 180 -33.54 4.32 6.27
CA ILE A 180 -33.73 3.59 7.53
C ILE A 180 -33.86 4.54 8.73
N SER A 181 -33.47 5.81 8.59
CA SER A 181 -33.49 6.79 9.69
C SER A 181 -34.63 7.79 9.51
N SER A 182 -35.83 7.36 9.89
CA SER A 182 -37.02 8.18 10.06
C SER A 182 -36.82 9.24 11.15
N ASP A 183 -37.28 10.47 10.85
CA ASP A 183 -37.51 11.64 11.70
C ASP A 183 -36.35 12.09 12.62
N GLU A 184 -35.74 13.24 12.29
CA GLU A 184 -35.96 14.53 12.97
C GLU A 184 -35.21 15.66 12.23
N ASP A 185 -35.91 16.77 12.00
CA ASP A 185 -35.37 18.02 11.44
C ASP A 185 -34.28 18.61 12.35
N VAL A 186 -33.04 18.68 11.85
CA VAL A 186 -32.06 19.65 12.35
C VAL A 186 -31.37 20.32 11.17
N SER A 187 -31.85 21.50 10.83
CA SER A 187 -31.12 22.50 10.06
C SER A 187 -29.88 22.92 10.86
N GLY A 188 -28.73 22.36 10.51
CA GLY A 188 -27.43 22.83 11.00
C GLY A 188 -26.86 23.85 10.02
N ASP A 189 -27.02 25.14 10.35
CA ASP A 189 -26.24 26.24 9.76
C ASP A 189 -24.74 25.88 9.82
N VAL A 190 -24.08 25.89 8.66
CA VAL A 190 -22.62 25.89 8.61
C VAL A 190 -22.22 27.35 8.53
N ASP A 191 -21.68 27.87 9.64
CA ASP A 191 -21.16 29.22 9.76
C ASP A 191 -20.34 29.61 8.51
N GLU A 192 -20.84 30.62 7.82
CA GLU A 192 -20.20 31.20 6.65
C GLU A 192 -19.00 32.01 7.12
N VAL A 193 -17.82 31.38 7.18
CA VAL A 193 -16.57 32.11 7.45
C VAL A 193 -16.25 32.96 6.22
N GLU A 194 -16.69 34.21 6.30
CA GLU A 194 -16.46 35.29 5.35
C GLU A 194 -14.94 35.53 5.22
N GLY A 195 -14.36 35.24 4.04
CA GLY A 195 -12.95 35.51 3.72
C GLY A 195 -12.08 34.32 3.28
N GLN A 196 -12.57 33.08 3.28
CA GLN A 196 -11.81 31.96 2.72
C GLN A 196 -11.88 31.92 1.18
N SER A 197 -10.73 31.82 0.52
CA SER A 197 -10.64 31.69 -0.94
C SER A 197 -11.45 30.49 -1.46
N PRO A 198 -12.10 30.60 -2.64
CA PRO A 198 -12.95 29.52 -3.19
C PRO A 198 -12.27 28.14 -3.25
N TRP A 199 -10.99 28.10 -3.65
CA TRP A 199 -10.20 26.86 -3.71
C TRP A 199 -9.97 26.22 -2.32
N LEU A 200 -9.85 27.02 -1.25
CA LEU A 200 -9.62 26.53 0.10
C LEU A 200 -10.90 25.89 0.67
N LYS A 201 -12.07 26.45 0.34
CA LYS A 201 -13.37 25.85 0.67
C LYS A 201 -13.53 24.49 -0.02
N GLU A 202 -13.20 24.38 -1.30
CA GLU A 202 -13.27 23.11 -2.05
C GLU A 202 -12.29 22.07 -1.51
N PHE A 203 -11.05 22.46 -1.22
CA PHE A 203 -10.03 21.59 -0.63
C PHE A 203 -10.47 21.01 0.73
N ASN A 204 -10.98 21.87 1.64
CA ASN A 204 -11.49 21.42 2.93
C ASN A 204 -12.71 20.48 2.81
N LEU A 205 -13.49 20.61 1.75
CA LEU A 205 -14.64 19.75 1.47
C LEU A 205 -14.20 18.35 0.98
N TYR A 206 -13.05 18.26 0.32
CA TYR A 206 -12.45 16.97 -0.06
C TYR A 206 -11.84 16.22 1.14
N LEU A 207 -11.24 16.95 2.09
CA LEU A 207 -10.58 16.36 3.26
C LEU A 207 -11.56 15.79 4.31
N ASN A 208 -12.78 16.31 4.40
CA ASN A 208 -13.84 15.83 5.30
C ASN A 208 -14.64 14.69 4.65
#